data_AF-A0A2S9CHF5-F1
#
_entry.id   AF-A0A2S9CHF5-F1
#
_cell.length_a   1.000
_cell.length_b   1.000
_cell.length_c   1.000
_cell.angle_alpha   90.00
_cell.angle_beta   90.00
_cell.angle_gamma   90.00
#
_symmetry.space_group_name_H-M   'P 1'
#
loop_
_entity.id
_entity.type
_entity.pdbx_description
1 polymer ?
#
loop_
_entity_poly.entity_id
_entity_poly.type
_entity_poly.pdbx_seq_one_letter_code
_entity_poly.pdbx_strand_id
1 'polypeptide(L)' 'AFLSALNTFRMNASLSAYQVTTYTYDPLIGVRSITPPSGLSEFYIYDTANRLKEIRQQEKESSGNTIYKTVKEFQYNYKN' A
#
# COMPACT_ATOMS: atom_id res chain seq x y z
N ALA A 1 5.00 -11.09 -8.29
CA ALA A 1 6.46 -11.15 -8.50
C ALA A 1 7.20 -10.07 -7.70
N PHE A 2 7.07 -8.77 -8.02
CA PHE A 2 7.84 -7.70 -7.34
C PHE A 2 7.47 -7.47 -5.86
N LEU A 3 6.17 -7.28 -5.55
CA LEU A 3 5.72 -7.09 -4.16
C LEU A 3 6.10 -8.28 -3.25
N SER A 4 6.05 -9.49 -3.78
CA SER A 4 6.47 -10.71 -3.07
C SER A 4 7.97 -10.69 -2.74
N ALA A 5 8.81 -10.19 -3.65
CA ALA A 5 10.26 -10.06 -3.42
C ALA A 5 10.56 -9.01 -2.33
N LEU A 6 9.89 -7.86 -2.37
CA LEU A 6 10.00 -6.83 -1.32
C LEU A 6 9.57 -7.36 0.04
N ASN A 7 8.48 -8.13 0.09
CA ASN A 7 8.04 -8.75 1.34
C ASN A 7 9.04 -9.81 1.84
N THR A 8 9.63 -10.60 0.95
CA THR A 8 10.68 -11.58 1.29
C THR A 8 11.91 -10.88 1.86
N PHE A 9 12.35 -9.78 1.25
CA PHE A 9 13.45 -8.95 1.76
C PHE A 9 13.15 -8.43 3.17
N ARG A 10 11.97 -7.84 3.37
CA ARG A 10 11.53 -7.30 4.67
C ARG A 10 11.47 -8.37 5.77
N MET A 11 11.11 -9.60 5.41
CA MET A 11 11.00 -10.74 6.33
C MET A 11 12.30 -11.52 6.50
N ASN A 12 13.43 -11.06 5.94
CA ASN A 12 14.71 -11.76 6.08
C ASN A 12 15.14 -11.79 7.56
N ALA A 13 15.40 -13.01 8.07
CA ALA A 13 15.80 -13.22 9.47
C ALA A 13 17.06 -12.45 9.87
N SER A 14 17.98 -12.21 8.92
CA SER A 14 19.20 -11.42 9.13
C SER A 14 18.90 -9.95 9.41
N LEU A 15 17.70 -9.48 9.06
CA LEU A 15 17.23 -8.11 9.28
C LEU A 15 16.27 -8.01 10.47
N SER A 16 16.11 -9.06 11.29
CA SER A 16 15.15 -9.10 12.41
C SER A 16 15.34 -7.99 13.46
N ALA A 17 16.56 -7.44 13.57
CA ALA A 17 16.86 -6.31 14.44
C ALA A 17 16.46 -4.94 13.85
N TYR A 18 15.97 -4.89 12.61
CA TYR A 18 15.69 -3.66 11.88
C TYR A 18 14.22 -3.57 11.47
N GLN A 19 13.70 -2.35 11.51
CA GLN A 19 12.40 -2.02 10.96
C GLN A 19 12.54 -1.60 9.51
N VAL A 20 11.94 -2.36 8.60
CA VAL A 20 12.01 -2.11 7.16
C VAL A 20 10.62 -1.76 6.63
N THR A 21 10.50 -0.59 6.02
CA THR A 21 9.32 -0.14 5.29
C THR A 21 9.63 -0.14 3.80
N THR A 22 8.78 -0.74 2.98
CA THR A 22 8.95 -0.75 1.52
C THR A 22 7.92 0.14 0.85
N TYR A 23 8.38 0.94 -0.11
CA TYR A 23 7.54 1.82 -0.94
C TYR A 23 7.62 1.36 -2.38
N THR A 24 6.48 1.34 -3.07
CA THR A 24 6.43 1.19 -4.53
C THR A 24 5.77 2.41 -5.15
N TYR A 25 6.13 2.69 -6.40
CA TYR A 25 5.67 3.87 -7.11
C TYR A 25 5.21 3.48 -8.51
N ASP A 26 4.15 4.14 -8.97
CA ASP A 26 3.83 4.23 -10.39
C ASP A 26 4.48 5.52 -10.93
N PRO A 27 5.37 5.43 -11.95
CA PRO A 27 6.09 6.59 -12.47
C PRO A 27 5.15 7.73 -12.88
N LEU A 28 5.52 8.96 -12.53
CA LEU A 28 4.75 10.19 -12.82
C LEU A 28 3.35 10.28 -12.16
N ILE A 29 2.95 9.30 -11.35
CA ILE A 29 1.66 9.28 -10.63
C ILE A 29 1.89 9.48 -9.14
N GLY A 30 2.61 8.56 -8.50
CA GLY A 30 2.82 8.61 -7.06
C GLY A 30 3.11 7.26 -6.43
N VAL A 31 3.02 7.20 -5.10
CA VAL A 31 3.18 5.96 -4.33
C VAL A 31 2.04 5.01 -4.69
N ARG A 32 2.34 3.76 -5.00
CA ARG A 32 1.33 2.72 -5.26
C ARG A 32 1.04 1.89 -4.03
N SER A 33 2.07 1.54 -3.27
CA SER A 33 1.91 0.79 -2.03
C SER A 33 2.98 1.16 -1.01
N ILE A 34 2.60 1.06 0.27
CA ILE A 34 3.50 1.16 1.41
C ILE A 34 3.29 -0.07 2.27
N THR A 35 4.37 -0.79 2.59
CA THR A 35 4.32 -1.90 3.54
C THR A 35 5.21 -1.56 4.73
N PRO A 36 4.63 -1.17 5.88
CA PRO A 36 5.36 -0.92 7.11
C PRO A 36 5.89 -2.23 7.74
N PRO A 37 6.73 -2.15 8.79
CA PRO A 37 7.27 -3.32 9.48
C PRO A 37 6.18 -4.23 10.07
N SER A 38 5.00 -3.68 10.41
CA SER A 38 3.84 -4.45 10.86
C SER A 38 3.28 -5.38 9.80
N GLY A 39 3.60 -5.17 8.51
CA GLY A 39 3.11 -5.96 7.39
C GLY A 39 1.72 -5.59 6.88
N LEU A 40 1.02 -4.68 7.56
CA LEU A 40 -0.29 -4.16 7.11
C LEU A 40 -0.08 -3.16 5.97
N SER A 41 -0.19 -3.62 4.74
CA SER A 41 0.12 -2.80 3.56
C SER A 41 -1.00 -1.82 3.24
N GLU A 42 -0.63 -0.61 2.86
CA GLU A 42 -1.51 0.41 2.33
C GLU A 42 -1.34 0.51 0.80
N PHE A 43 -2.45 0.72 0.11
CA PHE A 43 -2.54 0.85 -1.34
C PHE A 43 -3.20 2.17 -1.68
N TYR A 44 -2.57 2.91 -2.58
CA TYR A 44 -2.95 4.26 -2.96
C TYR A 44 -3.52 4.21 -4.37
N ILE A 45 -4.81 4.53 -4.50
CA ILE A 45 -5.54 4.45 -5.75
C ILE A 45 -5.79 5.86 -6.24
N TYR A 46 -5.44 6.10 -7.50
CA TYR A 46 -5.55 7.40 -8.14
C TYR A 46 -6.73 7.42 -9.12
N ASP A 47 -7.27 8.61 -9.34
CA ASP A 47 -8.24 8.84 -10.41
C ASP A 47 -7.55 8.99 -11.78
N THR A 48 -8.35 9.19 -12.83
CA THR A 48 -7.84 9.34 -14.21
C THR A 48 -7.01 10.61 -14.43
N ALA A 49 -7.01 11.54 -13.47
CA ALA A 49 -6.20 12.76 -13.49
C ALA A 49 -4.95 12.62 -12.59
N ASN A 50 -4.57 11.40 -12.19
CA ASN A 50 -3.43 11.10 -11.33
C ASN A 50 -3.51 11.76 -9.94
N ARG A 51 -4.72 12.02 -9.43
CA ARG A 51 -4.91 12.54 -8.06
C ARG A 51 -5.31 11.40 -7.14
N LEU A 52 -4.89 11.46 -5.88
CA LEU A 52 -5.20 10.43 -4.91
C LEU A 52 -6.71 10.37 -4.66
N LYS A 53 -7.33 9.24 -5.00
CA LYS A 53 -8.78 9.04 -4.87
C LYS A 53 -9.11 8.24 -3.62
N GLU A 54 -8.39 7.16 -3.35
CA GLU A 54 -8.64 6.27 -2.22
C GLU A 54 -7.34 5.75 -1.63
N ILE A 55 -7.33 5.51 -0.32
CA ILE A 55 -6.32 4.69 0.35
C ILE A 55 -7.03 3.47 0.89
N ARG A 56 -6.51 2.29 0.57
CA ARG A 56 -7.01 1.00 1.06
C ARG A 56 -5.94 0.30 1.88
N GLN A 57 -6.32 -0.25 3.01
CA GLN A 57 -5.45 -1.06 3.86
C GLN A 57 -5.75 -2.54 3.62
N GLN A 58 -4.70 -3.33 3.46
CA GLN A 58 -4.79 -4.78 3.42
C GLN A 58 -5.01 -5.31 4.84
N GLU A 59 -6.06 -6.10 5.00
CA GLU A 59 -6.37 -6.82 6.23
C GLU A 59 -6.51 -8.32 5.91
N LYS A 60 -6.26 -9.17 6.91
CA LYS A 60 -6.59 -10.58 6.84
C LYS A 60 -7.82 -10.84 7.67
N GLU A 61 -8.83 -11.44 7.06
CA GLU A 61 -9.99 -11.94 7.79
C GLU A 61 -9.60 -13.13 8.67
N SER A 62 -10.44 -13.43 9.67
CA SER A 62 -10.31 -14.64 10.51
C SER A 62 -10.32 -15.94 9.70
N SER A 63 -10.90 -15.92 8.49
CA SER A 63 -10.90 -17.01 7.51
C SER A 63 -9.54 -17.22 6.83
N GLY A 64 -8.59 -16.31 7.00
CA GLY A 64 -7.30 -16.28 6.32
C GLY A 64 -7.32 -15.56 4.97
N ASN A 65 -8.49 -15.13 4.48
CA ASN A 65 -8.63 -14.39 3.25
C ASN A 65 -8.04 -12.98 3.37
N THR A 66 -7.44 -12.49 2.28
CA THR A 66 -6.98 -11.10 2.20
C THR A 66 -8.10 -10.21 1.69
N ILE A 67 -8.43 -9.17 2.45
CA ILE A 67 -9.39 -8.14 2.08
C ILE A 67 -8.71 -6.77 2.05
N TYR A 68 -9.33 -5.81 1.37
CA TYR A 68 -8.85 -4.44 1.28
C TYR A 68 -9.93 -3.49 1.78
N LYS A 69 -9.67 -2.83 2.90
CA LYS A 69 -10.59 -1.88 3.52
C LYS A 69 -10.23 -0.47 3.11
N THR A 70 -11.19 0.28 2.59
CA THR A 70 -10.98 1.72 2.34
C THR A 70 -10.83 2.44 3.67
N VAL A 71 -9.67 3.07 3.87
CA VAL A 71 -9.37 3.86 5.07
C VAL A 71 -9.58 5.35 4.83
N LYS A 72 -9.39 5.82 3.60
CA LYS A 72 -9.63 7.22 3.19
C LYS A 72 -10.14 7.27 1.76
N GLU A 73 -11.02 8.23 1.50
CA GLU A 73 -11.52 8.57 0.18
C GLU A 73 -11.48 10.09 -0.01
N PHE A 74 -11.16 10.53 -1.22
CA PHE A 74 -11.03 11.93 -1.59
C PHE A 74 -11.95 12.24 -2.77
N GLN A 75 -12.72 13.32 -2.64
CA GLN A 75 -13.59 13.83 -3.68
C GLN A 75 -13.17 15.25 -4.06
N TYR A 76 -12.99 15.48 -5.36
CA TYR A 76 -12.51 16.75 -5.89
C TYR A 76 -13.61 17.42 -6.72
N ASN A 77 -14.23 18.46 -6.15
CA ASN A 77 -15.32 19.21 -6.77
C ASN A 77 -14.83 20.60 -7.20
N TYR A 78 -14.41 20.74 -8.45
CA TYR A 78 -14.05 22.04 -8.99
C TYR A 78 -15.29 22.86 -9.33
N LYS A 79 -15.25 24.15 -9.02
CA LYS A 79 -16.19 25.11 -9.59
C LYS A 79 -15.65 25.54 -10.94
N ASN A 80 -16.44 25.36 -11.99
CA ASN A 80 -16.23 26.02 -13.27
C ASN A 80 -16.62 27.50 -13.15
#